data_AF-A0A336NAT5-F1
#
_entry.id   AF-A0A336NAT5-F1
#
_cell.length_a   1.000
_cell.length_b   1.000
_cell.length_c   1.000
_cell.angle_alpha   90.00
_cell.angle_beta   90.00
_cell.angle_gamma   90.00
#
_symmetry.space_group_name_H-M   'P 1'
#
loop_
_entity.id
_entity.type
_entity.pdbx_description
1 polymer ?
#
loop_
_entity_poly.entity_id
_entity_poly.type
_entity_poly.pdbx_seq_one_letter_code
_entity_poly.pdbx_strand_id
1 'polypeptide(L)'
;MGDTTSTGATATNSIAIGLNTSVTGSNTVAIGAGITATTSGSVVLGDSSSTEGSHPTASVNSATVNGHTYNGFAGAVKDAGHFVSVGSKGTERQIKNVAAGHVAADSTDAINGSQLFSVASRIEQGFGLEAEEGGSVNKKLGQNVKVVGANSNIKTSVSNGEVKLI
;
A
#
# COMPACT_ATOMS: atom_id res chain seq x y z
N MET A 1 -11.10 -28.57 12.90
CA MET A 1 -12.56 -28.66 13.16
C MET A 1 -13.30 -28.38 11.85
N GLY A 2 -14.22 -29.25 11.45
CA GLY A 2 -14.98 -29.14 10.19
C GLY A 2 -14.63 -30.23 9.18
N ASP A 3 -15.48 -30.40 8.17
CA ASP A 3 -15.40 -31.52 7.22
C ASP A 3 -14.14 -31.43 6.34
N THR A 4 -13.45 -32.55 6.16
CA THR A 4 -12.22 -32.68 5.36
C THR A 4 -11.12 -31.68 5.76
N THR A 5 -11.16 -31.16 6.99
CA THR A 5 -10.15 -30.25 7.54
C THR A 5 -9.06 -31.01 8.28
N SER A 6 -7.81 -30.66 8.03
CA SER A 6 -6.65 -31.35 8.60
C SER A 6 -5.53 -30.40 9.01
N THR A 7 -4.75 -30.85 9.98
CA THR A 7 -3.41 -30.35 10.26
C THR A 7 -2.43 -31.48 9.91
N GLY A 8 -1.40 -31.18 9.12
CA GLY A 8 -0.41 -32.15 8.69
C GLY A 8 0.48 -32.63 9.84
N ALA A 9 1.12 -33.79 9.69
CA ALA A 9 1.96 -34.36 10.75
C ALA A 9 3.12 -33.45 11.22
N THR A 10 3.56 -32.53 10.35
CA THR A 10 4.62 -31.55 10.63
C THR A 10 4.08 -30.18 11.06
N ALA A 11 2.76 -29.98 11.03
CA ALA A 11 2.09 -28.74 11.42
C ALA A 11 1.95 -28.64 12.95
N THR A 12 3.07 -28.72 13.65
CA THR A 12 3.10 -28.58 15.11
C THR A 12 2.55 -27.21 15.52
N ASN A 13 1.77 -27.19 16.60
CA ASN A 13 1.22 -25.97 17.20
C ASN A 13 0.29 -25.17 16.26
N SER A 14 -0.38 -25.86 15.33
CA SER A 14 -1.23 -25.24 14.31
C SER A 14 -2.72 -25.48 14.54
N ILE A 15 -3.55 -24.59 13.98
CA ILE A 15 -5.00 -24.62 14.08
C ILE A 15 -5.61 -24.60 12.68
N ALA A 16 -6.56 -25.51 12.42
CA ALA A 16 -7.34 -25.56 11.19
C ALA A 16 -8.84 -25.62 11.51
N ILE A 17 -9.61 -24.63 11.03
CA ILE A 17 -11.06 -24.51 11.27
C ILE A 17 -11.81 -24.23 9.96
N GLY A 18 -12.81 -25.07 9.65
CA GLY A 18 -13.80 -24.91 8.60
C GLY A 18 -13.83 -26.08 7.62
N LEU A 19 -14.23 -25.87 6.36
CA LEU A 19 -14.42 -26.94 5.36
C LEU A 19 -13.19 -27.04 4.45
N ASN A 20 -12.69 -28.24 4.15
CA ASN A 20 -11.57 -28.43 3.20
C ASN A 20 -10.35 -27.55 3.52
N THR A 21 -10.04 -27.35 4.81
CA THR A 21 -8.91 -26.53 5.24
C THR A 21 -7.74 -27.43 5.60
N SER A 22 -6.60 -27.25 4.93
CA SER A 22 -5.37 -28.01 5.14
C SER A 22 -4.25 -27.08 5.64
N VAL A 23 -3.69 -27.38 6.81
CA VAL A 23 -2.58 -26.63 7.39
C VAL A 23 -1.37 -27.54 7.52
N THR A 24 -0.28 -27.23 6.82
CA THR A 24 0.97 -28.01 6.88
C THR A 24 2.15 -27.23 7.47
N GLY A 25 2.05 -25.90 7.54
CA GLY A 25 2.99 -25.05 8.26
C GLY A 25 2.87 -25.22 9.78
N SER A 26 4.00 -25.15 10.48
CA SER A 26 4.04 -25.14 11.95
C SER A 26 3.67 -23.74 12.49
N ASN A 27 3.09 -23.66 13.69
CA ASN A 27 2.67 -22.39 14.30
C ASN A 27 1.71 -21.56 13.42
N THR A 28 0.88 -22.24 12.63
CA THR A 28 0.01 -21.61 11.62
C THR A 28 -1.46 -21.70 12.04
N VAL A 29 -2.24 -20.65 11.78
CA VAL A 29 -3.68 -20.63 12.02
C VAL A 29 -4.41 -20.44 10.70
N ALA A 30 -5.34 -21.34 10.37
CA ALA A 30 -6.24 -21.19 9.24
C ALA A 30 -7.70 -21.29 9.68
N ILE A 31 -8.51 -20.31 9.27
CA ILE A 31 -9.95 -20.25 9.55
C ILE A 31 -10.69 -19.88 8.27
N GLY A 32 -11.53 -20.78 7.74
CA GLY A 32 -12.30 -20.55 6.52
C GLY A 32 -12.63 -21.85 5.79
N ALA A 33 -12.84 -21.77 4.48
CA ALA A 33 -13.07 -22.95 3.65
C ALA A 33 -12.10 -22.99 2.47
N GLY A 34 -11.68 -24.18 2.03
CA GLY A 34 -10.78 -24.34 0.88
C GLY A 34 -9.39 -23.73 1.06
N ILE A 35 -8.92 -23.56 2.30
CA ILE A 35 -7.60 -22.98 2.59
C ILE A 35 -6.52 -24.05 2.51
N THR A 36 -5.40 -23.74 1.85
CA THR A 36 -4.14 -24.48 2.01
C THR A 36 -3.08 -23.55 2.58
N ALA A 37 -2.71 -23.77 3.84
CA ALA A 37 -1.73 -22.94 4.57
C ALA A 37 -0.44 -23.71 4.82
N THR A 38 0.58 -23.44 4.00
CA THR A 38 1.86 -24.16 4.03
C THR A 38 2.98 -23.38 4.71
N THR A 39 2.84 -22.06 4.83
CA THR A 39 3.86 -21.21 5.42
C THR A 39 3.74 -21.22 6.95
N SER A 40 4.76 -21.71 7.63
CA SER A 40 4.85 -21.70 9.10
C SER A 40 4.72 -20.28 9.65
N GLY A 41 4.10 -20.10 10.82
CA GLY A 41 3.96 -18.80 11.50
C GLY A 41 2.86 -17.87 10.97
N SER A 42 2.19 -18.25 9.88
CA SER A 42 1.18 -17.41 9.22
C SER A 42 -0.22 -17.55 9.81
N VAL A 43 -1.05 -16.54 9.59
CA VAL A 43 -2.50 -16.59 9.81
C VAL A 43 -3.20 -16.46 8.47
N VAL A 44 -4.14 -17.36 8.16
CA VAL A 44 -4.91 -17.36 6.91
C VAL A 44 -6.40 -17.32 7.23
N LEU A 45 -7.10 -16.29 6.77
CA LEU A 45 -8.47 -15.99 7.15
C LEU A 45 -9.39 -15.80 5.95
N GLY A 46 -10.45 -16.62 5.90
CA GLY A 46 -11.54 -16.52 4.94
C GLY A 46 -11.47 -17.56 3.81
N ASP A 47 -12.62 -17.85 3.20
CA ASP A 47 -12.78 -18.82 2.10
C ASP A 47 -11.74 -18.64 0.98
N SER A 48 -11.17 -19.72 0.47
CA SER A 48 -10.23 -19.70 -0.66
C SER A 48 -9.01 -18.77 -0.49
N SER A 49 -8.67 -18.42 0.76
CA SER A 49 -7.45 -17.65 1.06
C SER A 49 -6.23 -18.56 1.04
N SER A 50 -5.07 -17.98 0.70
CA SER A 50 -3.83 -18.74 0.53
C SER A 50 -2.64 -17.99 1.10
N THR A 51 -1.61 -18.74 1.48
CA THR A 51 -0.29 -18.19 1.77
C THR A 51 0.50 -17.88 0.48
N GLU A 52 0.08 -18.41 -0.66
CA GLU A 52 0.70 -18.12 -1.95
C GLU A 52 0.49 -16.66 -2.37
N GLY A 53 1.59 -15.97 -2.72
CA GLY A 53 1.56 -14.54 -3.08
C GLY A 53 1.39 -13.57 -1.91
N SER A 54 1.12 -14.07 -0.69
CA SER A 54 1.10 -13.28 0.54
C SER A 54 2.54 -12.96 0.95
N HIS A 55 3.15 -11.95 0.32
CA HIS A 55 4.55 -11.52 0.45
C HIS A 55 5.25 -11.95 1.75
N PRO A 56 5.96 -13.09 1.73
CA PRO A 56 6.78 -13.55 2.83
C PRO A 56 8.22 -13.62 2.33
N THR A 57 8.85 -12.47 2.09
CA THR A 57 10.22 -12.48 1.51
C THR A 57 11.26 -11.65 2.25
N ALA A 58 10.90 -10.63 3.03
CA ALA A 58 11.78 -9.94 3.98
C ALA A 58 11.02 -8.82 4.69
N SER A 59 11.66 -8.22 5.71
CA SER A 59 11.29 -6.86 6.14
C SER A 59 11.42 -5.89 4.97
N VAL A 60 10.37 -5.11 4.72
CA VAL A 60 10.35 -4.08 3.67
C VAL A 60 10.65 -2.73 4.33
N ASN A 61 11.86 -2.22 4.12
CA ASN A 61 12.30 -0.94 4.70
C ASN A 61 12.32 0.22 3.69
N SER A 62 12.08 -0.07 2.41
CA SER A 62 12.12 0.88 1.30
C SER A 62 11.34 0.38 0.09
N ALA A 63 10.98 1.29 -0.82
CA ALA A 63 10.38 1.01 -2.11
C ALA A 63 10.81 2.06 -3.14
N THR A 64 11.10 1.64 -4.37
CA THR A 64 11.42 2.55 -5.48
C THR A 64 10.23 2.65 -6.43
N VAL A 65 9.72 3.87 -6.65
CA VAL A 65 8.62 4.14 -7.58
C VAL A 65 9.05 5.24 -8.55
N ASN A 66 8.99 4.96 -9.85
CA ASN A 66 9.38 5.90 -10.91
C ASN A 66 10.78 6.53 -10.71
N GLY A 67 11.75 5.74 -10.22
CA GLY A 67 13.12 6.20 -9.97
C GLY A 67 13.33 6.92 -8.63
N HIS A 68 12.28 7.22 -7.87
CA HIS A 68 12.39 7.77 -6.52
C HIS A 68 12.35 6.65 -5.48
N THR A 69 13.34 6.63 -4.58
CA THR A 69 13.40 5.66 -3.49
C THR A 69 12.81 6.27 -2.21
N TYR A 70 11.72 5.67 -1.74
CA TYR A 70 11.14 5.90 -0.42
C TYR A 70 11.81 4.94 0.55
N ASN A 71 12.27 5.43 1.71
CA ASN A 71 13.00 4.64 2.69
C ASN A 71 12.58 4.98 4.12
N GLY A 72 13.08 4.21 5.08
CA GLY A 72 12.79 4.41 6.51
C GLY A 72 11.43 3.84 6.93
N PHE A 73 10.91 2.84 6.23
CA PHE A 73 9.65 2.21 6.64
C PHE A 73 9.82 1.47 7.96
N ALA A 74 8.88 1.68 8.87
CA ALA A 74 8.80 0.98 10.14
C ALA A 74 8.18 -0.41 9.99
N GLY A 75 8.38 -1.26 11.00
CA GLY A 75 7.86 -2.63 11.02
C GLY A 75 8.80 -3.64 10.38
N ALA A 76 9.61 -4.30 11.21
CA ALA A 76 10.39 -5.46 10.78
C ALA A 76 9.58 -6.74 11.04
N VAL A 77 9.41 -7.57 10.01
CA VAL A 77 8.89 -8.93 10.19
C VAL A 77 10.03 -9.84 10.62
N LYS A 78 9.76 -10.66 11.65
CA LYS A 78 10.77 -11.53 12.27
C LYS A 78 11.21 -12.67 11.35
N ASP A 79 10.31 -13.19 10.53
CA ASP A 79 10.53 -14.23 9.55
C ASP A 79 9.48 -14.14 8.43
N ALA A 80 9.68 -14.94 7.38
CA ALA A 80 8.79 -14.99 6.23
C ALA A 80 7.35 -15.39 6.61
N GLY A 81 7.16 -16.12 7.70
CA GLY A 81 5.86 -16.60 8.14
C GLY A 81 4.93 -15.57 8.75
N HIS A 82 5.48 -14.48 9.28
CA HIS A 82 4.76 -13.51 10.09
C HIS A 82 3.91 -12.53 9.26
N PHE A 83 2.80 -13.04 8.73
CA PHE A 83 1.77 -12.24 8.06
C PHE A 83 0.36 -12.80 8.33
N VAL A 84 -0.64 -11.96 8.05
CA VAL A 84 -2.05 -12.35 7.99
C VAL A 84 -2.50 -12.27 6.54
N SER A 85 -2.83 -13.41 5.93
CA SER A 85 -3.48 -13.46 4.62
C SER A 85 -4.99 -13.44 4.79
N VAL A 86 -5.65 -12.52 4.07
CA VAL A 86 -7.12 -12.38 4.06
C VAL A 86 -7.73 -12.76 2.71
N GLY A 87 -6.96 -13.34 1.81
CA GLY A 87 -7.40 -13.70 0.46
C GLY A 87 -6.31 -14.39 -0.36
N SER A 88 -6.50 -14.41 -1.67
CA SER A 88 -5.47 -14.78 -2.63
C SER A 88 -5.51 -13.84 -3.82
N LYS A 89 -4.50 -13.91 -4.70
CA LYS A 89 -4.43 -13.03 -5.88
C LYS A 89 -5.70 -13.16 -6.73
N GLY A 90 -6.35 -12.03 -7.02
CA GLY A 90 -7.62 -11.97 -7.75
C GLY A 90 -8.88 -12.25 -6.91
N THR A 91 -8.72 -12.59 -5.64
CA THR A 91 -9.82 -12.79 -4.66
C THR A 91 -9.53 -12.04 -3.36
N GLU A 92 -8.99 -10.83 -3.48
CA GLU A 92 -8.66 -9.97 -2.35
C GLU A 92 -9.90 -9.56 -1.56
N ARG A 93 -9.73 -9.35 -0.26
CA ARG A 93 -10.79 -8.87 0.62
C ARG A 93 -10.53 -7.47 1.12
N GLN A 94 -11.62 -6.74 1.36
CA GLN A 94 -11.55 -5.47 2.08
C GLN A 94 -11.51 -5.73 3.59
N ILE A 95 -10.61 -5.03 4.28
CA ILE A 95 -10.64 -4.93 5.73
C ILE A 95 -11.41 -3.65 6.09
N LYS A 96 -12.52 -3.79 6.81
CA LYS A 96 -13.46 -2.69 7.13
C LYS A 96 -13.42 -2.34 8.61
N ASN A 97 -13.97 -1.18 8.95
CA ASN A 97 -14.03 -0.65 10.31
C ASN A 97 -12.64 -0.45 10.94
N VAL A 98 -11.66 -0.12 10.10
CA VAL A 98 -10.31 0.26 10.52
C VAL A 98 -10.35 1.73 10.95
N ALA A 99 -10.14 1.98 12.24
CA ALA A 99 -9.95 3.33 12.76
C ALA A 99 -8.74 4.01 12.09
N ALA A 100 -8.66 5.33 12.15
CA ALA A 100 -7.50 6.03 11.60
C ALA A 100 -6.23 5.63 12.38
N GLY A 101 -5.21 5.15 11.67
CA GLY A 101 -3.93 4.77 12.28
C GLY A 101 -3.09 5.99 12.66
N HIS A 102 -2.15 5.80 13.58
CA HIS A 102 -1.17 6.84 13.89
C HIS A 102 -0.30 7.15 12.67
N VAL A 103 -0.11 8.44 12.33
CA VAL A 103 0.75 8.86 11.21
C VAL A 103 2.05 9.45 11.75
N ALA A 104 3.07 8.61 11.90
CA ALA A 104 4.41 8.96 12.35
C ALA A 104 5.46 8.05 11.68
N ALA A 105 6.74 8.45 11.75
CA ALA A 105 7.83 7.74 11.06
C ALA A 105 8.04 6.29 11.54
N ASP A 106 7.69 5.99 12.80
CA ASP A 106 7.84 4.69 13.45
C ASP A 106 6.51 3.91 13.56
N SER A 107 5.42 4.42 12.98
CA SER A 107 4.09 3.80 13.07
C SER A 107 4.03 2.46 12.33
N THR A 108 3.41 1.47 12.97
CA THR A 108 3.07 0.17 12.39
C THR A 108 1.55 -0.05 12.31
N ASP A 109 0.77 1.02 12.47
CA ASP A 109 -0.68 0.98 12.37
C ASP A 109 -1.15 0.87 10.92
N ALA A 110 -2.23 0.12 10.70
CA ALA A 110 -2.93 0.16 9.42
C ALA A 110 -3.54 1.55 9.18
N ILE A 111 -3.39 2.07 7.96
CA ILE A 111 -4.08 3.28 7.52
C ILE A 111 -5.46 2.94 6.95
N ASN A 112 -6.43 3.84 7.13
CA ASN A 112 -7.73 3.71 6.48
C ASN A 112 -7.89 4.67 5.29
N GLY A 113 -8.98 4.51 4.53
CA GLY A 113 -9.24 5.29 3.33
C GLY A 113 -9.38 6.80 3.56
N SER A 114 -9.82 7.25 4.74
CA SER A 114 -9.97 8.68 5.03
C SER A 114 -8.62 9.41 5.12
N GLN A 115 -7.58 8.72 5.61
CA GLN A 115 -6.23 9.26 5.71
C GLN A 115 -5.61 9.43 4.32
N LEU A 116 -5.74 8.41 3.46
CA LEU A 116 -5.30 8.50 2.07
C LEU A 116 -6.07 9.58 1.29
N PHE A 117 -7.38 9.70 1.52
CA PHE A 117 -8.19 10.76 0.92
C PHE A 117 -7.74 12.16 1.34
N SER A 118 -7.35 12.36 2.60
CA SER A 118 -6.80 13.65 3.06
C SER A 118 -5.52 14.02 2.32
N VAL A 119 -4.62 13.06 2.10
CA VAL A 119 -3.38 13.27 1.33
C VAL A 119 -3.71 13.57 -0.14
N ALA A 120 -4.56 12.77 -0.77
CA ALA A 120 -4.98 12.98 -2.14
C ALA A 120 -5.65 14.35 -2.34
N SER A 121 -6.49 14.78 -1.40
CA SER A 121 -7.15 16.09 -1.41
C SER A 121 -6.14 17.23 -1.34
N ARG A 122 -5.06 17.09 -0.56
CA ARG A 122 -3.97 18.07 -0.50
C ARG A 122 -3.19 18.13 -1.81
N ILE A 123 -2.93 16.98 -2.45
CA ILE A 123 -2.26 16.90 -3.75
C ILE A 123 -3.11 17.55 -4.86
N GLU A 124 -4.43 17.35 -4.83
CA GLU A 124 -5.36 17.94 -5.81
C GLU A 124 -5.44 19.47 -5.74
N GLN A 125 -5.01 20.11 -4.64
CA GLN A 125 -4.87 21.57 -4.57
C GLN A 125 -3.81 22.08 -5.55
N GLY A 126 -2.88 21.23 -5.96
CA GLY A 126 -1.84 21.56 -6.93
C GLY A 126 -0.80 22.53 -6.37
N PHE A 127 -0.33 23.44 -7.23
CA PHE A 127 0.57 24.52 -6.84
C PHE A 127 -0.02 25.88 -7.26
N GLY A 128 0.23 26.89 -6.44
CA GLY A 128 -0.20 28.27 -6.67
C GLY A 128 0.95 29.17 -7.10
N LEU A 129 0.69 30.11 -8.00
CA LEU A 129 1.56 31.26 -8.27
C LEU A 129 0.75 32.54 -8.09
N GLU A 130 1.29 33.50 -7.35
CA GLU A 130 0.69 34.81 -7.13
C GLU A 130 1.47 35.87 -7.90
N ALA A 131 0.75 36.76 -8.57
CA ALA A 131 1.33 37.88 -9.29
C ALA A 131 1.60 39.06 -8.34
N GLU A 132 2.59 39.88 -8.67
CA GLU A 132 2.99 41.05 -7.87
C GLU A 132 1.87 42.11 -7.77
N GLU A 133 1.08 42.30 -8.84
CA GLU A 133 -0.08 43.22 -8.84
C GLU A 133 -1.32 42.62 -8.17
N GLY A 134 -1.20 41.43 -7.56
CA GLY A 134 -2.31 40.66 -7.02
C GLY A 134 -2.99 39.78 -8.07
N GLY A 135 -3.56 38.66 -7.59
CA GLY A 135 -4.16 37.64 -8.43
C GLY A 135 -3.31 36.36 -8.45
N SER A 136 -4.00 35.21 -8.43
CA SER A 136 -3.35 33.92 -8.30
C SER A 136 -3.80 32.95 -9.37
N VAL A 137 -2.87 32.11 -9.84
CA VAL A 137 -3.19 30.91 -10.60
C VAL A 137 -2.95 29.69 -9.74
N ASN A 138 -3.96 28.83 -9.61
CA ASN A 138 -3.78 27.49 -9.04
C ASN A 138 -3.83 26.49 -10.19
N LYS A 139 -2.78 25.67 -10.30
CA LYS A 139 -2.69 24.61 -11.30
C LYS A 139 -2.51 23.27 -10.61
N LYS A 140 -3.29 22.29 -11.02
CA LYS A 140 -3.09 20.90 -10.61
C LYS A 140 -1.69 20.44 -11.02
N LEU A 141 -1.11 19.51 -10.26
CA LEU A 141 0.15 18.89 -10.63
C LEU A 141 0.05 18.29 -12.06
N GLY A 142 1.10 18.48 -12.85
CA GLY A 142 1.16 18.06 -14.25
C GLY A 142 0.51 19.02 -15.25
N GLN A 143 -0.22 20.06 -14.83
CA GLN A 143 -0.67 21.11 -15.73
C GLN A 143 0.40 22.19 -15.94
N ASN A 144 0.49 22.71 -17.16
CA ASN A 144 1.36 23.83 -17.47
C ASN A 144 0.76 25.16 -16.96
N VAL A 145 1.65 26.04 -16.47
CA VAL A 145 1.40 27.49 -16.38
C VAL A 145 2.03 28.14 -17.60
N LYS A 146 1.27 28.96 -18.31
CA LYS A 146 1.82 29.79 -19.39
C LYS A 146 2.37 31.07 -18.79
N VAL A 147 3.67 31.30 -18.98
CA VAL A 147 4.29 32.61 -18.70
C VAL A 147 4.07 33.49 -19.93
N VAL A 148 3.58 34.71 -19.73
CA VAL A 148 3.33 35.68 -20.80
C VAL A 148 3.88 37.04 -20.41
N GLY A 149 4.36 37.80 -21.39
CA GLY A 149 4.74 39.18 -21.19
C GLY A 149 3.56 40.14 -21.24
N ALA A 150 3.70 41.28 -20.56
CA ALA A 150 2.69 42.35 -20.60
C ALA A 150 2.61 43.05 -21.98
N ASN A 151 3.67 42.97 -22.79
CA ASN A 151 3.74 43.59 -24.11
C ASN A 151 4.71 42.84 -25.04
N SER A 152 4.88 43.32 -26.28
CA SER A 152 5.71 42.70 -27.32
C SER A 152 7.21 42.65 -27.02
N ASN A 153 7.71 43.44 -26.05
CA ASN A 153 9.12 43.45 -25.66
C ASN A 153 9.46 42.28 -24.72
N ILE A 154 8.45 41.58 -24.19
CA ILE A 154 8.63 40.42 -23.32
C ILE A 154 7.98 39.22 -24.04
N LYS A 155 8.79 38.43 -24.75
CA LYS A 155 8.35 37.14 -25.29
C LYS A 155 9.02 36.02 -24.52
N THR A 156 8.33 34.90 -24.38
CA THR A 156 8.83 33.73 -23.66
C THR A 156 8.85 32.52 -24.59
N SER A 157 9.92 31.73 -24.56
CA SER A 157 10.02 30.43 -25.23
C SER A 157 10.47 29.35 -24.25
N VAL A 158 10.22 28.09 -24.60
CA VAL A 158 10.73 26.94 -23.83
C VAL A 158 11.76 26.22 -24.69
N SER A 159 12.96 26.04 -24.16
CA SER A 159 14.00 25.21 -24.78
C SER A 159 14.87 24.57 -23.70
N ASN A 160 15.25 23.31 -23.89
CA ASN A 160 16.08 22.55 -22.93
C ASN A 160 15.55 22.57 -21.48
N GLY A 161 14.23 22.56 -21.28
CA GLY A 161 13.61 22.56 -19.95
C GLY A 161 13.57 23.94 -19.26
N GLU A 162 14.09 24.99 -19.90
CA GLU A 162 14.08 26.36 -19.37
C GLU A 162 13.04 27.23 -20.07
N VAL A 163 12.41 28.14 -19.31
CA VAL A 163 11.63 29.25 -19.85
C VAL A 163 12.57 30.43 -20.09
N LYS A 164 12.73 30.85 -21.34
CA LYS A 164 13.64 31.94 -21.76
C LYS A 164 12.88 33.17 -22.21
N LEU A 165 13.40 34.35 -21.88
CA LEU A 165 13.00 35.61 -22.50
C LEU A 165 13.67 35.75 -23.86
N ILE A 166 12.89 36.07 -24.90
CA ILE A 166 13.34 36.22 -26.29
C ILE A 166 12.71 37.44 -26.96
#